data_AF-A0A085U0F9-F1
#
_entry.id   AF-A0A085U0F9-F1
#
_cell.length_a   1.000
_cell.length_b   1.000
_cell.length_c   1.000
_cell.angle_alpha   90.00
_cell.angle_beta   90.00
_cell.angle_gamma   90.00
#
_symmetry.space_group_name_H-M   'P 1'
#
loop_
_entity.id
_entity.type
_entity.pdbx_description
1 polymer ?
#
loop_
_entity_poly.entity_id
_entity_poly.type
_entity_poly.pdbx_seq_one_letter_code
_entity_poly.pdbx_strand_id
1 'polypeptide(L)'
;MFARDGFEGAKVREIAALAEVPLGLVNHHGGGKEALFREVVERRAEELTRLRLEALERAKAQGALDLTAILGCFFRPYLEKAAGSDPQWLAYARLVATVSADHDWADVSTDLFDPTAQHFLDEICTLHPGVGRAVVAEAFVYSVAALLAFLTSEWRIAALAAQEGATASIEGLVAFCAAGCAARIAQAEG
;
A
#
# COMPACT_ATOMS: atom_id res chain seq x y z
N MET A 1 -2.49 -14.24 11.52
CA MET A 1 -3.88 -14.74 11.54
C MET A 1 -4.77 -13.91 10.65
N PHE A 2 -4.93 -12.59 10.88
CA PHE A 2 -5.72 -11.73 9.98
C PHE A 2 -5.38 -11.87 8.49
N ALA A 3 -4.09 -11.91 8.12
CA ALA A 3 -3.68 -12.06 6.72
C ALA A 3 -4.03 -13.42 6.08
N ARG A 4 -4.24 -14.46 6.91
CA ARG A 4 -4.57 -15.82 6.47
C ARG A 4 -6.09 -16.04 6.45
N ASP A 5 -6.76 -15.62 7.52
CA ASP A 5 -8.16 -15.94 7.78
C ASP A 5 -9.11 -14.78 7.43
N GLY A 6 -8.56 -13.64 7.00
CA GLY A 6 -9.28 -12.38 6.88
C GLY A 6 -9.61 -11.78 8.25
N PHE A 7 -10.22 -10.59 8.23
CA PHE A 7 -10.75 -10.01 9.45
C PHE A 7 -11.80 -10.94 10.05
N GLU A 8 -12.91 -11.21 9.36
CA GLU A 8 -14.03 -12.04 9.86
C GLU A 8 -13.64 -13.42 10.39
N GLY A 9 -12.77 -14.14 9.67
CA GLY A 9 -12.35 -15.49 10.05
C GLY A 9 -11.47 -15.52 11.30
N ALA A 10 -10.65 -14.50 11.53
CA ALA A 10 -9.73 -14.46 12.68
C ALA A 10 -10.48 -14.42 14.02
N LYS A 11 -10.08 -15.26 14.97
CA LYS A 11 -10.67 -15.33 16.31
C LYS A 11 -9.67 -14.81 17.35
N VAL A 12 -10.08 -13.79 18.12
CA VAL A 12 -9.24 -13.16 19.16
C VAL A 12 -8.70 -14.17 20.18
N ARG A 13 -9.53 -15.14 20.58
CA ARG A 13 -9.12 -16.24 21.47
C ARG A 13 -7.94 -17.05 20.93
N GLU A 14 -7.91 -17.28 19.61
CA GLU A 14 -6.86 -18.09 18.97
C GLU A 14 -5.59 -17.27 18.81
N ILE A 15 -5.72 -15.97 18.53
CA ILE A 15 -4.59 -15.03 18.55
C ILE A 15 -3.96 -14.98 19.94
N ALA A 16 -4.77 -14.83 21.00
CA ALA A 16 -4.30 -14.81 22.38
C ALA A 16 -3.61 -16.12 22.78
N ALA A 17 -4.20 -17.26 22.41
CA ALA A 17 -3.61 -18.58 22.66
C ALA A 17 -2.26 -18.76 21.93
N LEU A 18 -2.17 -18.33 20.67
CA LEU A 18 -0.92 -18.41 19.88
C LEU A 18 0.17 -17.47 20.42
N ALA A 19 -0.23 -16.33 20.98
CA ALA A 19 0.68 -15.37 21.62
C ALA A 19 1.03 -15.73 23.07
N GLU A 20 0.48 -16.84 23.60
CA GLU A 20 0.66 -17.28 24.99
C GLU A 20 0.27 -16.21 26.03
N VAL A 21 -0.72 -15.36 25.71
CA VAL A 21 -1.23 -14.30 26.60
C VAL A 21 -2.65 -14.59 27.07
N PRO A 22 -3.04 -14.20 28.30
CA PRO A 22 -4.42 -14.23 28.74
C PRO A 22 -5.34 -13.46 27.79
N LEU A 23 -6.49 -14.05 27.41
CA LEU A 23 -7.52 -13.37 26.60
C LEU A 23 -7.95 -12.03 27.21
N GLY A 24 -7.97 -11.95 28.54
CA GLY A 24 -8.25 -10.73 29.28
C GLY A 24 -7.32 -9.57 28.92
N LEU A 25 -6.04 -9.80 28.59
CA LEU A 25 -5.12 -8.74 28.18
C LEU A 25 -5.50 -8.12 26.83
N VAL A 26 -5.98 -8.94 25.90
CA VAL A 26 -6.45 -8.44 24.59
C VAL A 26 -7.72 -7.59 24.75
N ASN A 27 -8.55 -7.91 25.74
CA ASN A 27 -9.74 -7.11 26.08
C ASN A 27 -9.40 -5.89 26.96
N HIS A 28 -8.37 -5.97 27.82
CA HIS A 28 -7.94 -4.89 28.71
C HIS A 28 -7.19 -3.76 28.01
N HIS A 29 -6.56 -4.02 26.85
CA HIS A 29 -6.05 -2.95 25.96
C HIS A 29 -7.16 -2.28 25.11
N GLY A 30 -8.44 -2.66 25.30
CA GLY A 30 -9.54 -1.69 25.27
C GLY A 30 -10.38 -1.55 24.00
N GLY A 31 -10.18 -2.35 22.93
CA GLY A 31 -11.03 -2.17 21.73
C GLY A 31 -11.37 -3.44 20.94
N GLY A 32 -11.12 -4.62 21.52
CA GLY A 32 -11.52 -5.89 20.91
C GLY A 32 -10.78 -6.20 19.61
N LYS A 33 -11.45 -6.94 18.71
CA LYS A 33 -10.84 -7.45 17.48
C LYS A 33 -10.47 -6.34 16.48
N GLU A 34 -11.32 -5.32 16.37
CA GLU A 34 -11.13 -4.17 15.48
C GLU A 34 -9.92 -3.34 15.92
N ALA A 35 -9.82 -3.00 17.20
CA ALA A 35 -8.65 -2.28 17.70
C ALA A 35 -7.35 -3.07 17.52
N LEU A 36 -7.36 -4.38 17.80
CA LEU A 36 -6.20 -5.22 17.53
C LEU A 36 -5.83 -5.26 16.04
N PHE A 37 -6.82 -5.27 15.15
CA PHE A 37 -6.58 -5.18 13.71
C PHE A 37 -5.96 -3.83 13.34
N ARG A 38 -6.53 -2.72 13.82
CA ARG A 38 -6.03 -1.35 13.62
C ARG A 38 -4.59 -1.21 14.09
N GLU A 39 -4.27 -1.65 15.31
CA GLU A 39 -2.91 -1.59 15.87
C GLU A 39 -1.90 -2.36 15.01
N VAL A 40 -2.28 -3.52 14.48
CA VAL A 40 -1.43 -4.31 13.58
C VAL A 40 -1.15 -3.57 12.27
N VAL A 41 -2.14 -2.85 11.74
CA VAL A 41 -2.01 -2.02 10.53
C VAL A 41 -1.14 -0.80 10.80
N GLU A 42 -1.46 -0.03 11.85
CA GLU A 42 -0.80 1.21 12.27
C GLU A 42 0.69 1.04 12.48
N ARG A 43 1.11 -0.01 13.21
CA ARG A 43 2.52 -0.30 13.47
C ARG A 43 3.40 -0.34 12.22
N ARG A 44 2.86 -0.85 11.09
CA ARG A 44 3.60 -0.92 9.81
C ARG A 44 3.35 0.28 8.93
N ALA A 45 2.20 0.94 9.06
CA ALA A 45 1.87 2.17 8.36
C ALA A 45 2.86 3.30 8.71
N GLU A 46 3.19 3.47 9.98
CA GLU A 46 4.16 4.48 10.44
C GLU A 46 5.56 4.26 9.83
N GLU A 47 6.07 3.02 9.93
CA GLU A 47 7.38 2.66 9.39
C GLU A 47 7.44 2.90 7.88
N LEU A 48 6.41 2.47 7.13
CA LEU A 48 6.35 2.61 5.69
C LEU A 48 6.20 4.06 5.25
N THR A 49 5.39 4.85 5.97
CA THR A 49 5.24 6.29 5.75
C THR A 49 6.57 7.00 5.85
N ARG A 50 7.32 6.76 6.93
CA ARG A 50 8.66 7.34 7.11
C ARG A 50 9.56 7.02 5.93
N LEU A 51 9.62 5.76 5.50
CA LEU A 51 10.49 5.34 4.39
C LEU A 51 10.10 5.98 3.05
N ARG A 52 8.80 6.12 2.77
CA ARG A 52 8.28 6.78 1.56
C ARG A 52 8.63 8.26 1.52
N LEU A 53 8.41 8.97 2.62
CA LEU A 53 8.72 10.40 2.72
C LEU A 53 10.23 10.66 2.65
N GLU A 54 11.05 9.83 3.31
CA GLU A 54 12.50 9.91 3.18
C GLU A 54 12.98 9.65 1.75
N ALA A 55 12.36 8.70 1.03
CA ALA A 55 12.67 8.45 -0.37
C ALA A 55 12.31 9.66 -1.25
N LEU A 56 11.13 10.25 -1.03
CA LEU A 56 10.67 11.42 -1.75
C LEU A 56 11.59 12.63 -1.53
N GLU A 57 11.96 12.93 -0.29
CA GLU A 57 12.87 14.03 0.04
C GLU A 57 14.27 13.83 -0.56
N ARG A 58 14.80 12.60 -0.54
CA ARG A 58 16.06 12.29 -1.22
C ARG A 58 15.99 12.49 -2.73
N ALA A 59 14.86 12.16 -3.35
CA ALA A 59 14.68 12.36 -4.79
C ALA A 59 14.58 13.85 -5.13
N LYS A 60 13.86 14.64 -4.33
CA LYS A 60 13.76 16.11 -4.49
C LYS A 60 15.13 16.80 -4.37
N ALA A 61 15.98 16.33 -3.46
CA ALA A 61 17.33 16.84 -3.32
C ALA A 61 18.24 16.58 -4.54
N GLN A 62 17.88 15.63 -5.40
CA GLN A 62 18.65 15.26 -6.60
C GLN A 62 18.20 16.01 -7.86
N GLY A 63 17.06 16.70 -7.83
CA GLY A 63 16.58 17.51 -8.95
C GLY A 63 15.06 17.46 -9.12
N ALA A 64 14.61 17.91 -10.30
CA ALA A 64 13.21 17.87 -10.67
C ALA A 64 12.70 16.43 -10.73
N LEU A 65 11.51 16.19 -10.17
CA LEU A 65 10.85 14.90 -10.21
C LEU A 65 10.03 14.73 -11.49
N ASP A 66 9.88 13.48 -11.93
CA ASP A 66 8.86 13.07 -12.88
C ASP A 66 7.91 12.03 -12.24
N LEU A 67 6.87 11.61 -12.96
CA LEU A 67 5.92 10.61 -12.46
C LEU A 67 6.60 9.28 -12.08
N THR A 68 7.61 8.87 -12.84
CA THR A 68 8.38 7.64 -12.59
C THR A 68 9.10 7.73 -11.24
N ALA A 69 9.75 8.85 -10.95
CA ALA A 69 10.46 9.09 -9.71
C ALA A 69 9.50 9.15 -8.51
N ILE A 70 8.38 9.88 -8.64
CA ILE A 70 7.37 10.01 -7.57
C ILE A 70 6.79 8.64 -7.22
N LEU A 71 6.31 7.89 -8.21
CA LEU A 71 5.74 6.55 -7.99
C LEU A 71 6.80 5.56 -7.49
N GLY A 72 8.04 5.67 -7.99
CA GLY A 72 9.17 4.90 -7.49
C GLY A 72 9.42 5.12 -5.99
N CYS A 73 9.35 6.37 -5.52
CA CYS A 73 9.48 6.71 -4.10
C CYS A 73 8.32 6.13 -3.25
N PHE A 74 7.13 5.96 -3.82
CA PHE A 74 6.00 5.34 -3.13
C PHE A 74 6.08 3.81 -3.09
N PHE A 75 6.51 3.18 -4.18
CA PHE A 75 6.47 1.72 -4.37
C PHE A 75 7.67 1.00 -3.77
N ARG A 76 8.88 1.44 -4.11
CA ARG A 76 10.12 0.70 -3.80
C ARG A 76 10.28 0.41 -2.31
N PRO A 77 10.04 1.36 -1.37
CA PRO A 77 10.20 1.06 0.04
C PRO A 77 9.34 -0.10 0.52
N TYR A 78 8.13 -0.24 -0.01
CA TYR A 78 7.25 -1.34 0.36
C TYR A 78 7.71 -2.66 -0.28
N LEU A 79 8.02 -2.61 -1.57
CA LEU A 79 8.45 -3.79 -2.34
C LEU A 79 9.77 -4.37 -1.80
N GLU A 80 10.72 -3.53 -1.41
CA GLU A 80 11.98 -3.94 -0.79
C GLU A 80 11.76 -4.61 0.57
N LYS A 81 10.84 -4.07 1.38
CA LYS A 81 10.46 -4.70 2.66
C LYS A 81 9.77 -6.05 2.44
N ALA A 82 8.89 -6.15 1.45
CA ALA A 82 8.19 -7.38 1.11
C ALA A 82 9.10 -8.47 0.50
N ALA A 83 10.13 -8.07 -0.25
CA ALA A 83 11.16 -8.96 -0.79
C ALA A 83 12.26 -9.32 0.24
N GLY A 84 12.28 -8.64 1.39
CA GLY A 84 13.24 -8.86 2.46
C GLY A 84 13.00 -10.15 3.25
N SER A 85 13.76 -10.32 4.33
CA SER A 85 13.73 -11.51 5.17
C SER A 85 12.54 -11.61 6.13
N ASP A 86 11.76 -10.53 6.28
CA ASP A 86 10.61 -10.49 7.19
C ASP A 86 9.31 -10.78 6.43
N PRO A 87 8.78 -12.02 6.50
CA PRO A 87 7.57 -12.41 5.77
C PRO A 87 6.32 -11.66 6.25
N GLN A 88 6.37 -10.95 7.39
CA GLN A 88 5.24 -10.16 7.87
C GLN A 88 4.90 -9.00 6.94
N TRP A 89 5.80 -8.56 6.06
CA TRP A 89 5.48 -7.51 5.08
C TRP A 89 4.54 -7.98 3.97
N LEU A 90 4.65 -9.23 3.53
CA LEU A 90 3.68 -9.85 2.62
C LEU A 90 2.34 -10.11 3.32
N ALA A 91 2.36 -10.50 4.59
CA ALA A 91 1.15 -10.61 5.40
C ALA A 91 0.46 -9.24 5.55
N TYR A 92 1.23 -8.19 5.81
CA TYR A 92 0.74 -6.81 5.90
C TYR A 92 0.11 -6.35 4.58
N ALA A 93 0.69 -6.69 3.42
CA ALA A 93 0.10 -6.37 2.11
C ALA A 93 -1.32 -6.90 1.93
N ARG A 94 -1.62 -8.09 2.46
CA ARG A 94 -2.97 -8.65 2.44
C ARG A 94 -3.94 -7.87 3.34
N LEU A 95 -3.46 -7.32 4.45
CA LEU A 95 -4.27 -6.47 5.33
C LEU A 95 -4.56 -5.13 4.64
N VAL A 96 -3.54 -4.48 4.09
CA VAL A 96 -3.69 -3.22 3.35
C VAL A 96 -4.62 -3.41 2.16
N ALA A 97 -4.51 -4.52 1.42
CA ALA A 97 -5.43 -4.82 0.32
C ALA A 97 -6.90 -4.92 0.76
N THR A 98 -7.15 -5.42 1.97
CA THR A 98 -8.50 -5.44 2.55
C THR A 98 -8.94 -4.01 2.90
N VAL A 99 -8.13 -3.28 3.66
CA VAL A 99 -8.44 -1.93 4.13
C VAL A 99 -8.66 -0.95 2.98
N SER A 100 -7.89 -1.06 1.90
CA SER A 100 -8.01 -0.18 0.74
C SER A 100 -9.21 -0.50 -0.16
N ALA A 101 -9.80 -1.68 -0.06
CA ALA A 101 -10.90 -2.12 -0.94
C ALA A 101 -12.28 -2.05 -0.27
N ASP A 102 -12.33 -2.07 1.06
CA ASP A 102 -13.55 -2.18 1.83
C ASP A 102 -13.87 -0.87 2.56
N HIS A 103 -15.08 -0.35 2.31
CA HIS A 103 -15.54 0.92 2.86
C HIS A 103 -15.73 0.86 4.39
N ASP A 104 -15.89 -0.34 4.96
CA ASP A 104 -15.98 -0.52 6.41
C ASP A 104 -14.67 -0.11 7.13
N TRP A 105 -13.55 -0.02 6.39
CA TRP A 105 -12.24 0.42 6.90
C TRP A 105 -11.80 1.79 6.37
N ALA A 106 -12.75 2.61 5.91
CA ALA A 106 -12.46 3.93 5.37
C ALA A 106 -11.77 4.86 6.39
N ASP A 107 -12.17 4.77 7.66
CA ASP A 107 -11.55 5.51 8.77
C ASP A 107 -10.07 5.16 8.94
N VAL A 108 -9.72 3.87 8.90
CA VAL A 108 -8.34 3.39 8.98
C VAL A 108 -7.53 3.90 7.78
N SER A 109 -8.11 3.92 6.57
CA SER A 109 -7.44 4.49 5.40
C SER A 109 -7.20 5.99 5.56
N THR A 110 -8.20 6.73 6.02
CA THR A 110 -8.13 8.17 6.24
C THR A 110 -7.13 8.55 7.32
N ASP A 111 -7.06 7.79 8.41
CA ASP A 111 -6.15 8.08 9.51
C ASP A 111 -4.69 7.71 9.16
N LEU A 112 -4.48 6.53 8.56
CA LEU A 112 -3.14 5.93 8.48
C LEU A 112 -2.46 6.08 7.12
N PHE A 113 -3.22 6.24 6.03
CA PHE A 113 -2.69 6.22 4.67
C PHE A 113 -2.86 7.53 3.92
N ASP A 114 -4.00 8.20 4.08
CA ASP A 114 -4.30 9.44 3.35
C ASP A 114 -3.25 10.54 3.59
N PRO A 115 -2.74 10.80 4.81
CA PRO A 115 -1.73 11.84 5.03
C PRO A 115 -0.49 11.64 4.16
N THR A 116 -0.01 10.40 4.07
CA THR A 116 1.12 10.04 3.22
C THR A 116 0.75 10.17 1.75
N ALA A 117 -0.43 9.69 1.33
CA ALA A 117 -0.89 9.81 -0.05
C ALA A 117 -0.99 11.28 -0.51
N GLN A 118 -1.48 12.18 0.35
CA GLN A 118 -1.61 13.61 0.03
C GLN A 118 -0.26 14.23 -0.37
N HIS A 119 0.84 13.88 0.31
CA HIS A 119 2.18 14.36 -0.09
C HIS A 119 2.56 13.96 -1.51
N PHE A 120 2.24 12.74 -1.94
CA PHE A 120 2.55 12.28 -3.30
C PHE A 120 1.61 12.91 -4.33
N LEU A 121 0.33 13.08 -3.99
CA LEU A 121 -0.64 13.79 -4.84
C LEU A 121 -0.22 15.23 -5.08
N ASP A 122 0.34 15.92 -4.08
CA ASP A 122 0.79 17.31 -4.19
C ASP A 122 1.97 17.45 -5.17
N GLU A 123 2.91 16.51 -5.14
CA GLU A 123 4.02 16.48 -6.11
C GLU A 123 3.50 16.23 -7.54
N ILE A 124 2.54 15.31 -7.71
CA ILE A 124 1.94 15.06 -9.04
C ILE A 124 1.14 16.28 -9.52
N CYS A 125 0.37 16.93 -8.65
CA CYS A 125 -0.35 18.16 -8.99
C CYS A 125 0.60 19.30 -9.37
N THR A 126 1.79 19.36 -8.75
CA THR A 126 2.83 20.35 -9.08
C THR A 126 3.39 20.14 -10.49
N LEU A 127 3.51 18.88 -10.94
CA LEU A 127 3.89 18.57 -12.33
C LEU A 127 2.80 18.93 -13.35
N HIS A 128 1.53 18.91 -12.93
CA HIS A 128 0.36 19.10 -13.79
C HIS A 128 -0.62 20.13 -13.22
N PRO A 129 -0.23 21.43 -13.12
CA PRO A 129 -1.02 22.45 -12.44
C PRO A 129 -2.36 22.77 -13.11
N GLY A 130 -2.55 22.37 -14.37
CA GLY A 130 -3.81 22.53 -15.10
C GLY A 130 -4.83 21.42 -14.85
N VAL A 131 -4.44 20.34 -14.17
CA VAL A 131 -5.29 19.14 -13.99
C VAL A 131 -5.93 19.14 -12.61
N GLY A 132 -7.23 18.85 -12.57
CA GLY A 132 -7.97 18.76 -11.31
C GLY A 132 -7.47 17.63 -10.40
N ARG A 133 -7.37 17.89 -9.10
CA ARG A 133 -6.87 16.94 -8.10
C ARG A 133 -7.59 15.57 -8.12
N ALA A 134 -8.87 15.54 -8.46
CA ALA A 134 -9.65 14.30 -8.57
C ALA A 134 -9.09 13.35 -9.65
N VAL A 135 -8.61 13.88 -10.77
CA VAL A 135 -7.98 13.08 -11.85
C VAL A 135 -6.66 12.48 -11.38
N VAL A 136 -5.86 13.28 -10.66
CA VAL A 136 -4.59 12.83 -10.08
C VAL A 136 -4.85 11.75 -9.02
N ALA A 137 -5.85 11.95 -8.15
CA ALA A 137 -6.25 10.97 -7.15
C ALA A 137 -6.74 9.65 -7.78
N GLU A 138 -7.54 9.72 -8.84
CA GLU A 138 -7.99 8.54 -9.60
C GLU A 138 -6.79 7.72 -10.11
N ALA A 139 -5.86 8.37 -10.80
CA ALA A 139 -4.66 7.72 -11.32
C ALA A 139 -3.77 7.12 -10.21
N PHE A 140 -3.68 7.81 -9.07
CA PHE A 140 -2.95 7.33 -7.91
C PHE A 140 -3.63 6.12 -7.24
N VAL A 141 -4.96 6.10 -7.14
CA VAL A 141 -5.71 4.95 -6.61
C VAL A 141 -5.49 3.71 -7.48
N TYR A 142 -5.53 3.84 -8.82
CA TYR A 142 -5.22 2.73 -9.72
C TYR A 142 -3.77 2.25 -9.55
N SER A 143 -2.85 3.18 -9.33
CA SER A 143 -1.44 2.88 -9.05
C SER A 143 -1.25 2.09 -7.74
N VAL A 144 -1.99 2.44 -6.68
CA VAL A 144 -2.02 1.70 -5.42
C VAL A 144 -2.62 0.31 -5.61
N ALA A 145 -3.70 0.19 -6.37
CA ALA A 145 -4.31 -1.11 -6.68
C ALA A 145 -3.33 -2.03 -7.43
N ALA A 146 -2.58 -1.50 -8.39
CA ALA A 146 -1.53 -2.24 -9.10
C ALA A 146 -0.39 -2.69 -8.16
N LEU A 147 0.06 -1.83 -7.24
CA LEU A 147 1.04 -2.18 -6.20
C LEU A 147 0.55 -3.33 -5.31
N LEU A 148 -0.70 -3.27 -4.87
CA LEU A 148 -1.28 -4.32 -4.04
C LEU A 148 -1.42 -5.63 -4.82
N ALA A 149 -1.87 -5.57 -6.08
CA ALA A 149 -1.92 -6.73 -6.96
C ALA A 149 -0.54 -7.37 -7.18
N PHE A 150 0.52 -6.57 -7.33
CA PHE A 150 1.89 -7.05 -7.38
C PHE A 150 2.24 -7.86 -6.10
N LEU A 151 1.90 -7.34 -4.93
CA LEU A 151 2.24 -7.97 -3.64
C LEU A 151 1.40 -9.21 -3.31
N THR A 152 0.13 -9.25 -3.72
CA THR A 152 -0.82 -10.27 -3.26
C THR A 152 -1.21 -11.31 -4.31
N SER A 153 -0.94 -11.02 -5.59
CA SER A 153 -1.51 -11.77 -6.72
C SER A 153 -0.48 -12.12 -7.81
N GLU A 154 0.82 -12.01 -7.53
CA GLU A 154 1.89 -12.24 -8.53
C GLU A 154 1.83 -13.63 -9.19
N TRP A 155 1.46 -14.67 -8.44
CA TRP A 155 1.30 -16.03 -8.95
C TRP A 155 0.39 -16.11 -10.20
N ARG A 156 -0.53 -15.15 -10.35
CA ARG A 156 -1.45 -15.08 -11.48
C ARG A 156 -0.74 -14.85 -12.81
N ILE A 157 0.44 -14.21 -12.80
CA ILE A 157 1.25 -13.93 -13.99
C ILE A 157 1.73 -15.25 -14.60
N ALA A 158 2.42 -16.08 -13.83
CA ALA A 158 2.86 -17.40 -14.27
C ALA A 158 1.69 -18.27 -14.76
N ALA A 159 0.56 -18.24 -14.05
CA ALA A 159 -0.64 -18.99 -14.42
C ALA A 159 -1.26 -18.53 -15.74
N LEU A 160 -1.33 -17.21 -16.00
CA LEU A 160 -1.87 -16.66 -17.25
C LEU A 160 -0.91 -16.77 -18.43
N ALA A 161 0.39 -16.63 -18.17
CA ALA A 161 1.43 -16.79 -19.19
C ALA A 161 1.68 -18.25 -19.57
N ALA A 162 1.13 -19.22 -18.80
CA ALA A 162 1.45 -20.64 -18.90
C ALA A 162 2.98 -20.88 -18.87
N GLN A 163 3.69 -20.08 -18.06
CA GLN A 163 5.15 -20.10 -17.95
C GLN A 163 5.55 -20.13 -16.47
N GLU A 164 6.17 -21.22 -16.04
CA GLU A 164 6.71 -21.33 -14.69
C GLU A 164 7.80 -20.27 -14.45
N GLY A 165 7.78 -19.68 -13.26
CA GLY A 165 8.75 -18.66 -12.86
C GLY A 165 8.58 -17.28 -13.49
N ALA A 166 7.53 -17.05 -14.30
CA ALA A 166 7.22 -15.70 -14.77
C ALA A 166 6.79 -14.82 -13.58
N THR A 167 7.51 -13.70 -13.40
CA THR A 167 7.37 -12.78 -12.27
C THR A 167 7.26 -11.35 -12.79
N ALA A 168 6.70 -10.46 -11.98
CA ALA A 168 6.71 -9.04 -12.28
C ALA A 168 8.03 -8.41 -11.82
N SER A 169 8.46 -7.36 -12.50
CA SER A 169 9.58 -6.54 -12.03
C SER A 169 9.07 -5.26 -11.39
N ILE A 170 9.80 -4.76 -10.39
CA ILE A 170 9.54 -3.47 -9.76
C ILE A 170 9.53 -2.36 -10.82
N GLU A 171 10.50 -2.38 -11.74
CA GLU A 171 10.58 -1.42 -12.85
C GLU A 171 9.37 -1.50 -13.77
N GLY A 172 8.89 -2.72 -14.07
CA GLY A 172 7.70 -2.92 -14.90
C GLY A 172 6.45 -2.34 -14.25
N LEU A 173 6.27 -2.52 -12.94
CA LEU A 173 5.18 -1.90 -12.18
C LEU A 173 5.26 -0.36 -12.20
N VAL A 174 6.44 0.20 -11.91
CA VAL A 174 6.64 1.66 -11.90
C VAL A 174 6.34 2.23 -13.29
N ALA A 175 6.88 1.61 -14.35
CA ALA A 175 6.66 2.05 -15.73
C ALA A 175 5.18 1.97 -16.14
N PHE A 176 4.49 0.86 -15.80
CA PHE A 176 3.06 0.70 -16.06
C PHE A 176 2.22 1.80 -15.40
N CYS A 177 2.43 2.02 -14.10
CA CYS A 177 1.69 3.03 -13.35
C CYS A 177 2.02 4.45 -13.83
N ALA A 178 3.30 4.78 -14.08
CA ALA A 178 3.70 6.09 -14.57
C ALA A 178 3.08 6.41 -15.93
N ALA A 179 3.10 5.45 -16.87
CA ALA A 179 2.46 5.60 -18.17
C ALA A 179 0.94 5.72 -18.07
N GLY A 180 0.30 4.93 -17.19
CA GLY A 180 -1.14 5.01 -16.92
C GLY A 180 -1.56 6.36 -16.34
N CYS A 181 -0.80 6.88 -15.36
CA CYS A 181 -1.00 8.21 -14.82
C CYS A 181 -0.86 9.29 -15.89
N ALA A 182 0.22 9.26 -16.68
CA ALA A 182 0.44 10.24 -17.73
C ALA A 182 -0.69 10.24 -18.77
N ALA A 183 -1.13 9.06 -19.21
CA ALA A 183 -2.23 8.93 -20.16
C ALA A 183 -3.56 9.48 -19.60
N ARG A 184 -3.86 9.18 -18.33
CA ARG A 184 -5.09 9.66 -17.68
C ARG A 184 -5.09 11.17 -17.46
N ILE A 185 -3.94 11.74 -17.10
CA ILE A 185 -3.75 13.18 -16.91
C ILE A 185 -3.89 13.91 -18.25
N ALA A 186 -3.26 13.43 -19.31
CA ALA A 186 -3.35 14.04 -20.64
C ALA A 186 -4.79 14.10 -21.19
N GLN A 187 -5.63 13.11 -20.88
CA GLN A 187 -7.06 13.12 -21.25
C GLN A 187 -7.87 14.21 -20.55
N ALA A 188 -7.40 14.73 -19.41
CA ALA A 188 -8.07 15.82 -18.69
C ALA A 188 -7.55 17.20 -19.08
N GLU A 189 -6.43 17.27 -19.80
CA GLU A 189 -5.85 18.53 -20.32
C GLU A 189 -6.45 18.93 -21.68
N GLY A 190 -7.08 18.00 -22.40
CA GLY A 190 -7.76 18.21 -23.68
C GLY A 190 -9.26 18.42 -23.53
#